data_AF-A0A9D9XT87-F1
#
_entry.id   AF-A0A9D9XT87-F1
#
_cell.length_a   1.000
_cell.length_b   1.000
_cell.length_c   1.000
_cell.angle_alpha   90.00
_cell.angle_beta   90.00
_cell.angle_gamma   90.00
#
_symmetry.space_group_name_H-M   'P 1'
#
loop_
_entity.id
_entity.type
_entity.pdbx_description
1 polymer ?
#
loop_
_entity_poly.entity_id
_entity_poly.type
_entity_poly.pdbx_seq_one_letter_code
_entity_poly.pdbx_strand_id
1 'polypeptide(L)'
;NSNFWTKGFQWLKAKKLQKGDKLFIYLAGHGDAIDQDQFFFLGYDCNPEGDKNNYLVAGTIQLFNLKKKISNETAKGVEVFFIMDACRSNELPGGVSGQSFLNTAISEKKVGEIIMLATGAGQESLEDKSIGNGHGLFTYYLVDGLSGVADTDGTPDFKVTFSEIQKYVDKNVPSVAKERFKRSQDPYFCCNENTEKVISNVDPTYLQKWLQTKRAQNGGGNSFNGILKSGSRNYADTLLVETYNQFNKAIKNNNIVGNKSAEEYYQQLNNKYPGNPYTLDAKSSLTVKYIDFAQAKVNRYLSCSDDLSAKQKQENTDAATRLEKAINYVREDDADFANSLRGRLFLLKASGNNASSAVSFQNAYTALSIDPNGAYIQNKLALLHLENNNKDSALFYADKAARTAPNWRCALTTLALVQNAANKTPENKNVKKNSPFRKVSFGGTIGGGLNQSNPTYSGNANSSYDDVRSNTAPAFDLGIIVQVNIGNNIFIRPSVTASFGSTDIDFIRKPLTGGQEIVETIGLKGTSANIELPLLVRLSSKKIAPYIMLGPSFSYLVSQDSRSVELLPIKKSLFSGNGGIGVDFGLGNSGLSLSPELKYTAGFSDTKDPAATTSYNLALSSLKKNTFSFNLYLRKR
;
A
#
# COMPACT_ATOMS: atom_id res chain seq x y z
N ASN A 1 19.04 2.51 7.10
CA ASN A 1 18.03 1.81 6.28
C ASN A 1 18.63 1.03 5.09
N SER A 2 19.38 1.71 4.22
CA SER A 2 19.99 1.16 2.99
C SER A 2 20.70 -0.18 3.18
N ASN A 3 21.60 -0.32 4.17
CA ASN A 3 22.32 -1.57 4.47
C ASN A 3 21.41 -2.78 4.67
N PHE A 4 20.26 -2.61 5.32
CA PHE A 4 19.30 -3.69 5.55
C PHE A 4 18.76 -4.23 4.22
N TRP A 5 18.28 -3.32 3.37
CA TRP A 5 17.68 -3.68 2.09
C TRP A 5 18.66 -4.12 1.02
N THR A 6 19.88 -3.56 0.98
CA THR A 6 20.88 -3.93 -0.04
C THR A 6 21.76 -5.06 0.44
N LYS A 7 22.65 -4.79 1.41
CA LYS A 7 23.62 -5.78 1.88
C LYS A 7 22.94 -6.97 2.56
N GLY A 8 21.94 -6.71 3.41
CA GLY A 8 21.21 -7.75 4.13
C GLY A 8 20.52 -8.74 3.19
N PHE A 9 19.75 -8.25 2.21
CA PHE A 9 19.06 -9.14 1.26
C PHE A 9 19.99 -9.74 0.20
N GLN A 10 21.08 -9.06 -0.17
CA GLN A 10 22.10 -9.68 -1.01
C GLN A 10 22.79 -10.85 -0.28
N TRP A 11 23.12 -10.66 0.99
CA TRP A 11 23.64 -11.73 1.85
C TRP A 11 22.62 -12.88 1.94
N LEU A 12 21.35 -12.58 2.17
CA LEU A 12 20.28 -13.57 2.23
C LEU A 12 20.15 -14.36 0.92
N LYS A 13 20.16 -13.67 -0.23
CA LYS A 13 20.12 -14.27 -1.57
C LYS A 13 21.33 -15.20 -1.79
N ALA A 14 22.52 -14.79 -1.35
CA ALA A 14 23.73 -15.59 -1.46
C ALA A 14 23.70 -16.88 -0.60
N LYS A 15 22.91 -16.90 0.49
CA LYS A 15 22.72 -18.12 1.30
C LYS A 15 21.93 -19.20 0.61
N LYS A 16 21.10 -18.86 -0.38
CA LYS A 16 20.25 -19.81 -1.13
C LYS A 16 19.47 -20.74 -0.20
N LEU A 17 18.78 -20.15 0.78
CA LEU A 17 18.03 -20.89 1.79
C LEU A 17 17.05 -21.89 1.15
N GLN A 18 16.97 -23.06 1.76
CA GLN A 18 16.18 -24.21 1.31
C GLN A 18 15.13 -24.59 2.35
N LYS A 19 14.23 -25.50 1.97
CA LYS A 19 13.23 -26.05 2.89
C LYS A 19 13.91 -26.63 4.13
N GLY A 20 13.43 -26.23 5.31
CA GLY A 20 13.97 -26.66 6.61
C GLY A 20 15.08 -25.77 7.18
N ASP A 21 15.63 -24.84 6.39
CA ASP A 21 16.52 -23.81 6.94
C ASP A 21 15.74 -22.87 7.87
N LYS A 22 16.41 -22.34 8.89
CA LYS A 22 15.86 -21.35 9.82
C LYS A 22 16.42 -19.96 9.51
N LEU A 23 15.53 -18.97 9.35
CA LEU A 23 15.89 -17.56 9.17
C LEU A 23 15.34 -16.73 10.33
N PHE A 24 16.23 -16.07 11.06
CA PHE A 24 15.84 -15.10 12.10
C PHE A 24 16.01 -13.69 11.54
N ILE A 25 14.92 -12.92 11.56
CA ILE A 25 14.92 -11.48 11.26
C ILE A 25 14.60 -10.77 12.57
N TYR A 26 15.60 -10.13 13.15
CA TYR A 26 15.51 -9.45 14.42
C TYR A 26 15.71 -7.94 14.23
N LEU A 27 14.71 -7.14 14.62
CA LEU A 27 14.76 -5.67 14.57
C LEU A 27 14.58 -5.11 15.98
N ALA A 28 15.53 -4.30 16.46
CA ALA A 28 15.40 -3.59 17.73
C ALA A 28 15.72 -2.10 17.58
N GLY A 29 14.79 -1.25 18.00
CA GLY A 29 14.89 0.20 17.83
C GLY A 29 13.53 0.89 17.80
N HIS A 30 13.45 2.05 17.16
CA HIS A 30 12.21 2.81 17.09
C HIS A 30 11.25 2.26 16.04
N GLY A 31 9.97 2.21 16.39
CA GLY A 31 8.87 1.86 15.51
C GLY A 31 7.78 2.91 15.61
N ASP A 32 7.15 3.23 14.48
CA ASP A 32 6.03 4.15 14.42
C ASP A 32 5.13 3.80 13.21
N ALA A 33 3.91 4.31 13.19
CA ALA A 33 2.94 4.05 12.15
C ALA A 33 2.25 5.33 11.69
N ILE A 34 2.04 5.45 10.37
CA ILE A 34 1.10 6.45 9.84
C ILE A 34 -0.32 6.04 10.23
N ASP A 35 -0.65 4.77 10.03
CA ASP A 35 -1.90 4.10 10.36
C ASP A 35 -1.70 2.57 10.52
N GLN A 36 -2.80 1.82 10.62
CA GLN A 36 -2.82 0.36 10.84
C GLN A 36 -2.12 -0.46 9.76
N ASP A 37 -2.13 0.05 8.52
CA ASP A 37 -1.59 -0.62 7.34
C ASP A 37 -0.15 -0.15 7.03
N GLN A 38 0.27 0.95 7.63
CA GLN A 38 1.55 1.61 7.38
C GLN A 38 2.41 1.71 8.64
N PHE A 39 2.96 0.58 9.07
CA PHE A 39 4.00 0.53 10.11
C PHE A 39 5.42 0.61 9.52
N PHE A 40 6.28 1.33 10.23
CA PHE A 40 7.66 1.61 9.87
C PHE A 40 8.60 1.33 11.03
N PHE A 41 9.63 0.53 10.76
CA PHE A 41 10.80 0.49 11.62
C PHE A 41 11.74 1.63 11.20
N LEU A 42 12.11 2.48 12.15
CA LEU A 42 12.82 3.73 11.87
C LEU A 42 14.33 3.48 11.86
N GLY A 43 14.97 3.71 10.72
CA GLY A 43 16.43 3.62 10.61
C GLY A 43 17.12 4.80 11.30
N TYR A 44 18.43 4.69 11.55
CA TYR A 44 19.22 5.79 12.14
C TYR A 44 19.18 7.09 11.30
N ASP A 45 18.95 6.96 10.00
CA ASP A 45 18.87 8.03 9.01
C ASP A 45 17.45 8.61 8.87
N CYS A 46 16.50 8.14 9.70
CA CYS A 46 15.12 8.56 9.67
C CYS A 46 14.92 9.94 10.28
N ASN A 47 14.45 10.88 9.45
CA ASN A 47 14.10 12.22 9.87
C ASN A 47 12.76 12.66 9.25
N PRO A 48 11.63 12.42 9.93
CA PRO A 48 10.31 12.82 9.44
C PRO A 48 9.99 14.31 9.72
N GLU A 49 10.89 15.05 10.37
CA GLU A 49 10.73 16.48 10.69
C GLU A 49 9.46 16.78 11.48
N GLY A 50 9.21 15.94 12.49
CA GLY A 50 8.09 16.09 13.43
C GLY A 50 6.73 15.59 12.91
N ASP A 51 6.65 15.09 11.67
CA ASP A 51 5.39 14.61 11.10
C ASP A 51 5.50 13.20 10.49
N LYS A 52 4.76 12.26 11.06
CA LYS A 52 4.74 10.85 10.63
C LYS A 52 4.39 10.65 9.16
N ASN A 53 3.65 11.57 8.53
CA ASN A 53 3.28 11.46 7.12
C ASN A 53 4.49 11.61 6.17
N ASN A 54 5.68 11.94 6.69
CA ASN A 54 6.93 11.96 5.94
C ASN A 54 7.69 10.61 5.98
N TYR A 55 7.23 9.58 6.70
CA TYR A 55 7.99 8.33 6.88
C TYR A 55 8.35 7.60 5.59
N LEU A 56 7.55 7.72 4.53
CA LEU A 56 7.83 7.10 3.23
C LEU A 56 9.13 7.60 2.59
N VAL A 57 9.53 8.84 2.90
CA VAL A 57 10.74 9.47 2.37
C VAL A 57 11.84 9.67 3.41
N ALA A 58 11.59 9.37 4.67
CA ALA A 58 12.49 9.62 5.78
C ALA A 58 13.25 8.35 6.23
N GLY A 59 13.93 7.62 5.34
CA GLY A 59 14.88 6.58 5.80
C GLY A 59 14.30 5.43 6.66
N THR A 60 13.12 4.89 6.30
CA THR A 60 12.43 3.84 7.07
C THR A 60 12.44 2.45 6.40
N ILE A 61 12.25 1.40 7.21
CA ILE A 61 11.94 0.04 6.76
C ILE A 61 10.42 -0.13 6.90
N GLN A 62 9.71 -0.10 5.76
CA GLN A 62 8.27 -0.33 5.74
C GLN A 62 7.96 -1.83 5.93
N LEU A 63 7.16 -2.15 6.94
CA LEU A 63 6.92 -3.55 7.33
C LEU A 63 6.17 -4.33 6.25
N PHE A 64 5.29 -3.68 5.49
CA PHE A 64 4.64 -4.28 4.32
C PHE A 64 5.65 -4.87 3.33
N ASN A 65 6.70 -4.11 2.98
CA ASN A 65 7.74 -4.57 2.05
C ASN A 65 8.53 -5.74 2.66
N LEU A 66 8.81 -5.69 3.96
CA LEU A 66 9.53 -6.76 4.65
C LEU A 66 8.70 -8.04 4.71
N LYS A 67 7.42 -7.95 5.04
CA LYS A 67 6.47 -9.07 5.02
C LYS A 67 6.38 -9.72 3.64
N LYS A 68 6.41 -8.94 2.55
CA LYS A 68 6.49 -9.50 1.20
C LYS A 68 7.75 -10.35 0.99
N LYS A 69 8.90 -9.94 1.54
CA LYS A 69 10.15 -10.74 1.48
C LYS A 69 10.07 -11.98 2.35
N ILE A 70 9.53 -11.86 3.56
CA ILE A 70 9.28 -12.99 4.46
C ILE A 70 8.38 -14.02 3.78
N SER A 71 7.31 -13.58 3.11
CA SER A 71 6.40 -14.45 2.36
C SER A 71 7.13 -15.22 1.25
N ASN A 72 8.06 -14.58 0.54
CA ASN A 72 8.87 -15.25 -0.48
C ASN A 72 9.79 -16.34 0.10
N GLU A 73 10.37 -16.15 1.28
CA GLU A 73 11.23 -17.16 1.91
C GLU A 73 10.40 -18.31 2.51
N THR A 74 9.31 -17.98 3.20
CA THR A 74 8.39 -19.00 3.75
C THR A 74 7.75 -19.86 2.66
N ALA A 75 7.46 -19.30 1.48
CA ALA A 75 6.98 -20.06 0.32
C ALA A 75 7.97 -21.13 -0.18
N LYS A 76 9.28 -20.99 0.11
CA LYS A 76 10.30 -22.01 -0.17
C LYS A 76 10.37 -23.11 0.89
N GLY A 77 9.57 -23.01 1.95
CA GLY A 77 9.62 -23.88 3.12
C GLY A 77 10.72 -23.52 4.12
N VAL A 78 11.26 -22.31 4.05
CA VAL A 78 12.18 -21.76 5.07
C VAL A 78 11.37 -21.41 6.32
N GLU A 79 11.86 -21.81 7.49
CA GLU A 79 11.27 -21.44 8.76
C GLU A 79 11.72 -20.03 9.16
N VAL A 80 10.84 -19.05 8.98
CA VAL A 80 11.16 -17.66 9.30
C VAL A 80 10.64 -17.29 10.69
N PHE A 81 11.53 -16.73 11.51
CA PHE A 81 11.24 -16.11 12.80
C PHE A 81 11.40 -14.60 12.65
N PHE A 82 10.29 -13.87 12.74
CA PHE A 82 10.28 -12.42 12.72
C PHE A 82 10.12 -11.89 14.14
N ILE A 83 11.17 -11.21 14.63
CA ILE A 83 11.24 -10.69 15.98
C ILE A 83 11.44 -9.18 15.90
N MET A 84 10.59 -8.43 16.62
CA MET A 84 10.66 -6.96 16.62
C MET A 84 10.53 -6.40 18.03
N ASP A 85 11.60 -5.78 18.50
CA ASP A 85 11.65 -4.98 19.73
C ASP A 85 11.55 -3.49 19.38
N ALA A 86 10.31 -3.02 19.23
CA ALA A 86 10.03 -1.63 18.89
C ALA A 86 8.68 -1.18 19.49
N CYS A 87 8.54 0.12 19.71
CA CYS A 87 7.27 0.73 20.08
C CYS A 87 6.22 0.56 18.98
N ARG A 88 4.97 0.37 19.38
CA ARG A 88 3.80 0.20 18.50
C ARG A 88 2.65 1.15 18.89
N SER A 89 2.96 2.23 19.62
CA SER A 89 2.00 3.15 20.24
C SER A 89 1.04 3.82 19.25
N ASN A 90 1.49 4.09 18.03
CA ASN A 90 0.72 4.79 17.00
C ASN A 90 0.09 3.87 15.94
N GLU A 91 0.21 2.54 16.07
CA GLU A 91 -0.37 1.59 15.11
C GLU A 91 -1.92 1.62 15.06
N LEU A 92 -2.58 2.04 16.14
CA LEU A 92 -4.04 2.10 16.22
C LEU A 92 -4.54 3.54 16.12
N PRO A 93 -5.50 3.85 15.21
CA PRO A 93 -6.15 5.15 15.12
C PRO A 93 -6.90 5.42 16.42
N GLY A 94 -6.51 6.48 17.15
CA GLY A 94 -7.10 6.81 18.44
C GLY A 94 -6.56 6.00 19.64
N GLY A 95 -5.50 5.22 19.45
CA GLY A 95 -4.90 4.39 20.50
C GLY A 95 -5.75 3.18 20.89
N VAL A 96 -5.57 2.69 22.11
CA VAL A 96 -6.21 1.46 22.63
C VAL A 96 -7.75 1.50 22.60
N SER A 97 -8.34 2.71 22.55
CA SER A 97 -9.79 2.93 22.52
C SER A 97 -10.44 2.72 21.13
N GLY A 98 -9.65 2.36 20.11
CA GLY A 98 -10.09 2.08 18.74
C GLY A 98 -10.31 0.60 18.40
N GLN A 99 -10.45 -0.31 19.38
CA GLN A 99 -10.70 -1.74 19.13
C GLN A 99 -12.07 -2.00 18.48
N SER A 100 -12.12 -1.82 17.15
CA SER A 100 -13.07 -2.49 16.26
C SER A 100 -12.40 -3.79 15.80
N PHE A 101 -13.03 -4.92 16.12
CA PHE A 101 -12.59 -6.31 15.99
C PHE A 101 -12.30 -6.81 14.55
N LEU A 102 -12.02 -5.93 13.60
CA LEU A 102 -11.89 -6.27 12.17
C LEU A 102 -10.55 -5.87 11.52
N ASN A 103 -9.70 -5.07 12.17
CA ASN A 103 -8.44 -4.60 11.57
C ASN A 103 -7.22 -5.01 12.42
N THR A 104 -6.62 -6.15 12.09
CA THR A 104 -5.32 -6.57 12.67
C THR A 104 -4.20 -5.69 12.11
N ALA A 105 -3.36 -5.13 12.99
CA ALA A 105 -2.21 -4.32 12.57
C ALA A 105 -1.29 -5.11 11.61
N ILE A 106 -0.68 -4.44 10.63
CA ILE A 106 0.20 -5.09 9.65
C ILE A 106 1.35 -5.89 10.28
N SER A 107 1.80 -5.51 11.47
CA SER A 107 2.81 -6.20 12.26
C SER A 107 2.36 -7.58 12.77
N GLU A 108 1.08 -7.70 13.12
CA GLU A 108 0.44 -8.95 13.59
C GLU A 108 -0.06 -9.82 12.44
N LYS A 109 -0.19 -9.28 11.22
CA LYS A 109 -0.58 -10.04 10.02
C LYS A 109 0.49 -11.06 9.64
N LYS A 110 0.16 -12.35 9.80
CA LYS A 110 1.01 -13.48 9.43
C LYS A 110 1.09 -13.67 7.91
N VAL A 111 2.28 -13.96 7.40
CA VAL A 111 2.55 -14.33 6.00
C VAL A 111 3.37 -15.62 5.85
N GLY A 112 3.39 -16.46 6.90
CA GLY A 112 4.03 -17.78 6.94
C GLY A 112 5.05 -17.94 8.08
N GLU A 113 5.47 -16.85 8.69
CA GLU A 113 6.47 -16.76 9.74
C GLU A 113 5.90 -16.97 11.15
N ILE A 114 6.81 -17.23 12.08
CA ILE A 114 6.57 -17.15 13.53
C ILE A 114 6.91 -15.73 13.97
N ILE A 115 6.01 -15.08 14.71
CA ILE A 115 6.12 -13.65 15.06
C ILE A 115 6.30 -13.51 16.57
N MET A 116 7.30 -12.74 16.98
CA MET A 116 7.50 -12.34 18.37
C MET A 116 7.71 -10.82 18.43
N LEU A 117 6.72 -10.09 18.94
CA LEU A 117 6.78 -8.64 19.07
C LEU A 117 6.92 -8.27 20.54
N ALA A 118 7.73 -7.26 20.84
CA ALA A 118 7.95 -6.81 22.20
C ALA A 118 6.72 -6.24 22.89
N THR A 119 5.72 -5.84 22.11
CA THR A 119 4.54 -5.11 22.57
C THR A 119 3.32 -5.49 21.73
N GLY A 120 2.13 -5.38 22.31
CA GLY A 120 0.87 -5.37 21.59
C GLY A 120 0.66 -4.06 20.83
N ALA A 121 -0.28 -4.05 19.89
CA ALA A 121 -0.65 -2.83 19.16
C ALA A 121 -1.06 -1.71 20.13
N GLY A 122 -0.50 -0.51 19.97
CA GLY A 122 -0.78 0.65 20.82
C GLY A 122 0.07 0.76 22.09
N GLN A 123 1.09 -0.07 22.28
CA GLN A 123 1.96 -0.05 23.46
C GLN A 123 3.40 0.39 23.17
N GLU A 124 4.13 0.78 24.22
CA GLU A 124 5.54 1.20 24.17
C GLU A 124 6.46 0.02 24.52
N SER A 125 7.61 -0.08 23.84
CA SER A 125 8.65 -1.04 24.24
C SER A 125 9.64 -0.34 25.16
N LEU A 126 9.91 -0.94 26.32
CA LEU A 126 10.75 -0.36 27.36
C LEU A 126 12.21 -0.78 27.19
N GLU A 127 13.12 0.16 27.45
CA GLU A 127 14.55 -0.08 27.60
C GLU A 127 15.06 0.69 28.81
N ASP A 128 16.04 0.13 29.53
CA ASP A 128 16.65 0.81 30.66
C ASP A 128 18.07 0.29 30.90
N LYS A 129 18.98 1.18 31.34
CA LYS A 129 20.38 0.83 31.64
C LYS A 129 20.51 -0.31 32.67
N SER A 130 19.54 -0.43 33.57
CA SER A 130 19.48 -1.46 34.60
C SER A 130 18.94 -2.82 34.10
N ILE A 131 18.38 -2.89 32.89
CA ILE A 131 17.96 -4.16 32.28
C ILE A 131 19.13 -4.69 31.47
N GLY A 132 19.79 -5.74 31.95
CA GLY A 132 20.85 -6.43 31.19
C GLY A 132 21.98 -5.53 30.68
N ASN A 133 22.23 -4.37 31.31
CA ASN A 133 23.16 -3.33 30.85
C ASN A 133 22.68 -2.52 29.62
N GLY A 134 21.40 -2.16 29.57
CA GLY A 134 20.82 -1.32 28.52
C GLY A 134 20.07 -2.07 27.42
N HIS A 135 19.62 -3.30 27.71
CA HIS A 135 18.74 -4.04 26.80
C HIS A 135 17.30 -3.49 26.85
N GLY A 136 16.56 -3.73 25.76
CA GLY A 136 15.10 -3.72 25.79
C GLY A 136 14.58 -4.80 26.74
N LEU A 137 13.50 -4.50 27.47
CA LEU A 137 12.89 -5.41 28.45
C LEU A 137 12.50 -6.74 27.81
N PHE A 138 11.86 -6.68 26.65
CA PHE A 138 11.52 -7.87 25.87
C PHE A 138 12.78 -8.61 25.40
N THR A 139 13.73 -7.93 24.76
CA THR A 139 15.00 -8.53 24.32
C THR A 139 15.67 -9.32 25.45
N TYR A 140 15.75 -8.73 26.64
CA TYR A 140 16.40 -9.34 27.80
C TYR A 140 15.77 -10.68 28.16
N TYR A 141 14.45 -10.71 28.36
CA TYR A 141 13.74 -11.93 28.74
C TYR A 141 13.65 -12.96 27.61
N LEU A 142 13.62 -12.51 26.35
CA LEU A 142 13.71 -13.42 25.21
C LEU A 142 15.06 -14.15 25.19
N VAL A 143 16.18 -13.43 25.34
CA VAL A 143 17.53 -14.03 25.37
C VAL A 143 17.71 -14.91 26.60
N ASP A 144 17.23 -14.48 27.77
CA ASP A 144 17.29 -15.25 29.01
C ASP A 144 16.54 -16.58 28.89
N GLY A 145 15.32 -16.55 28.33
CA GLY A 145 14.53 -17.75 28.07
C GLY A 145 15.21 -18.69 27.07
N LEU A 146 15.67 -18.15 25.91
CA LEU A 146 16.32 -18.94 24.86
C LEU A 146 17.69 -19.50 25.27
N SER A 147 18.34 -18.90 26.29
CA SER A 147 19.57 -19.42 26.90
C SER A 147 19.34 -20.68 27.74
N GLY A 148 18.07 -21.05 27.96
CA GLY A 148 17.64 -22.28 28.62
C GLY A 148 16.84 -22.09 29.90
N VAL A 149 16.57 -20.84 30.32
CA VAL A 149 15.74 -20.61 31.52
C VAL A 149 14.27 -20.99 31.26
N ALA A 150 13.80 -20.84 30.02
CA ALA A 150 12.43 -21.16 29.65
C ALA A 150 12.11 -22.67 29.66
N ASP A 151 13.11 -23.55 29.60
CA ASP A 151 12.97 -25.03 29.74
C ASP A 151 12.37 -25.44 31.10
N THR A 152 12.32 -24.51 32.06
CA THR A 152 11.67 -24.72 33.37
C THR A 152 10.16 -24.42 33.39
N ASP A 153 9.61 -23.80 32.34
CA ASP A 153 8.15 -23.53 32.22
C ASP A 153 7.38 -24.70 31.57
N GLY A 154 8.04 -25.86 31.41
CA GLY A 154 7.52 -27.11 30.87
C GLY A 154 8.10 -28.35 31.58
N THR A 155 8.32 -29.44 30.85
CA THR A 155 9.05 -30.61 31.36
C THR A 155 10.51 -30.45 30.94
N PRO A 156 11.46 -30.25 31.87
CA PRO A 156 12.85 -29.99 31.49
C PRO A 156 13.42 -31.12 30.63
N ASP A 157 13.72 -30.81 29.37
CA ASP A 157 14.18 -31.79 28.37
C ASP A 157 15.39 -31.29 27.55
N PHE A 158 16.01 -30.21 28.03
CA PHE A 158 17.12 -29.50 27.37
C PHE A 158 16.75 -28.89 26.03
N LYS A 159 15.47 -28.56 25.81
CA LYS A 159 15.01 -27.81 24.64
C LYS A 159 14.12 -26.67 25.12
N VAL A 160 14.05 -25.63 24.30
CA VAL A 160 13.09 -24.54 24.50
C VAL A 160 12.13 -24.56 23.33
N THR A 161 10.90 -24.93 23.60
CA THR A 161 9.77 -24.90 22.66
C THR A 161 9.20 -23.49 22.52
N PHE A 162 8.38 -23.27 21.49
CA PHE A 162 7.66 -22.01 21.29
C PHE A 162 6.75 -21.69 22.49
N SER A 163 6.06 -22.69 23.02
CA SER A 163 5.20 -22.58 24.20
C SER A 163 5.98 -22.14 25.44
N GLU A 164 7.15 -22.74 25.69
CA GLU A 164 7.99 -22.41 26.84
C GLU A 164 8.52 -20.99 26.76
N ILE A 165 9.08 -20.59 25.61
CA ILE A 165 9.58 -19.21 25.46
C ILE A 165 8.45 -18.18 25.54
N GLN A 166 7.27 -18.49 25.00
CA GLN A 166 6.10 -17.62 25.11
C GLN A 166 5.67 -17.47 26.57
N LYS A 167 5.45 -18.57 27.30
CA LYS A 167 5.08 -18.54 28.73
C LYS A 167 6.10 -17.77 29.56
N TYR A 168 7.39 -18.01 29.31
CA TYR A 168 8.46 -17.33 30.02
C TYR A 168 8.41 -15.81 29.81
N VAL A 169 8.24 -15.37 28.56
CA VAL A 169 8.20 -13.94 28.22
C VAL A 169 6.90 -13.28 28.68
N ASP A 170 5.74 -13.92 28.48
CA ASP A 170 4.41 -13.43 28.89
C ASP A 170 4.26 -13.32 30.41
N LYS A 171 5.03 -14.13 31.17
CA LYS A 171 5.10 -14.04 32.63
C LYS A 171 5.97 -12.88 33.10
N ASN A 172 7.19 -12.77 32.55
CA ASN A 172 8.20 -11.89 33.12
C ASN A 172 8.07 -10.44 32.62
N VAL A 173 7.84 -10.22 31.32
CA VAL A 173 7.86 -8.86 30.74
C VAL A 173 6.74 -7.98 31.31
N PRO A 174 5.45 -8.40 31.33
CA PRO A 174 4.38 -7.57 31.88
C PRO A 174 4.55 -7.30 33.38
N SER A 175 5.00 -8.30 34.15
CA SER A 175 5.24 -8.15 35.59
C SER A 175 6.29 -7.07 35.86
N VAL A 176 7.42 -7.14 35.16
CA VAL A 176 8.54 -6.22 35.35
C VAL A 176 8.21 -4.81 34.84
N ALA A 177 7.52 -4.71 33.69
CA ALA A 177 7.04 -3.44 33.15
C ALA A 177 6.14 -2.71 34.18
N LYS A 178 5.20 -3.45 34.79
CA LYS A 178 4.27 -2.90 35.77
C LYS A 178 4.95 -2.57 37.10
N GLU A 179 5.80 -3.45 37.62
CA GLU A 179 6.42 -3.28 38.94
C GLU A 179 7.47 -2.18 38.94
N ARG A 180 8.38 -2.19 37.96
CA ARG A 180 9.56 -1.30 37.93
C ARG A 180 9.30 0.00 37.19
N PHE A 181 8.57 -0.04 36.09
CA PHE A 181 8.43 1.11 35.19
C PHE A 181 7.05 1.77 35.25
N LYS A 182 6.07 1.15 35.94
CA LYS A 182 4.67 1.61 36.01
C LYS A 182 4.07 1.82 34.60
N ARG A 183 4.41 0.93 33.67
CA ARG A 183 3.97 0.93 32.27
C ARG A 183 3.39 -0.44 31.90
N SER A 184 2.61 -0.51 30.83
CA SER A 184 2.16 -1.77 30.22
C SER A 184 3.08 -2.12 29.08
N GLN A 185 3.55 -3.36 29.06
CA GLN A 185 4.25 -3.94 27.93
C GLN A 185 3.85 -5.42 27.90
N ASP A 186 2.99 -5.75 26.96
CA ASP A 186 2.42 -7.09 26.77
C ASP A 186 2.95 -7.64 25.45
N PRO A 187 3.95 -8.54 25.46
CA PRO A 187 4.48 -9.12 24.24
C PRO A 187 3.42 -9.82 23.41
N TYR A 188 3.59 -9.80 22.08
CA TYR A 188 2.71 -10.52 21.17
C TYR A 188 3.46 -11.68 20.52
N PHE A 189 2.97 -12.89 20.76
CA PHE A 189 3.46 -14.13 20.16
C PHE A 189 2.39 -14.69 19.21
N CYS A 190 2.77 -14.87 17.95
CA CYS A 190 2.10 -15.75 16.99
C CYS A 190 3.10 -16.87 16.65
N CYS A 191 2.71 -18.12 16.48
CA CYS A 191 1.43 -18.61 16.03
C CYS A 191 1.19 -19.97 16.70
N ASN A 192 0.11 -20.11 17.47
CA ASN A 192 -0.11 -21.20 18.44
C ASN A 192 -0.13 -22.60 17.81
N GLU A 193 -0.29 -22.72 16.50
CA GLU A 193 -0.05 -23.97 15.78
C GLU A 193 1.41 -24.48 15.88
N ASN A 194 2.36 -23.66 16.37
CA ASN A 194 3.77 -24.01 16.55
C ASN A 194 4.16 -24.29 18.01
N THR A 195 3.22 -24.47 18.94
CA THR A 195 3.47 -24.66 20.39
C THR A 195 4.63 -25.61 20.71
N GLU A 196 4.68 -26.78 20.09
CA GLU A 196 5.71 -27.81 20.33
C GLU A 196 7.01 -27.60 19.53
N LYS A 197 7.10 -26.54 18.73
CA LYS A 197 8.26 -26.32 17.86
C LYS A 197 9.46 -25.93 18.70
N VAL A 198 10.55 -26.69 18.56
CA VAL A 198 11.82 -26.39 19.22
C VAL A 198 12.49 -25.17 18.58
N ILE A 199 12.67 -24.12 19.39
CA ILE A 199 13.29 -22.85 19.01
C ILE A 199 14.78 -22.87 19.31
N SER A 200 15.17 -23.38 20.48
CA SER A 200 16.56 -23.45 20.95
C SER A 200 16.84 -24.80 21.62
N ASN A 201 18.08 -25.27 21.51
CA ASN A 201 18.57 -26.39 22.33
C ASN A 201 19.35 -25.81 23.51
N VAL A 202 19.15 -26.37 24.69
CA VAL A 202 19.82 -25.93 25.91
C VAL A 202 21.14 -26.66 26.06
N ASP A 203 22.24 -25.90 26.04
CA ASP A 203 23.54 -26.39 26.50
C ASP A 203 23.65 -26.14 28.02
N PRO A 204 23.71 -27.20 28.85
CA PRO A 204 23.78 -27.05 30.30
C PRO A 204 24.98 -26.24 30.76
N THR A 205 26.12 -26.33 30.07
CA THR A 205 27.34 -25.58 30.40
C THR A 205 27.14 -24.10 30.12
N TYR A 206 26.52 -23.78 28.97
CA TYR A 206 26.18 -22.41 28.63
C TYR A 206 25.18 -21.82 29.62
N LEU A 207 24.10 -22.55 29.93
CA LEU A 207 23.07 -22.12 30.88
C LEU A 207 23.67 -21.85 32.28
N GLN A 208 24.53 -22.72 32.78
CA GLN A 208 25.22 -22.50 34.06
C GLN A 208 26.07 -21.23 34.03
N LYS A 209 26.84 -21.00 32.96
CA LYS A 209 27.63 -19.78 32.79
C LYS A 209 26.76 -18.53 32.67
N TRP A 210 25.64 -18.63 31.97
CA TRP A 210 24.65 -17.55 31.83
C TRP A 210 24.05 -17.18 33.19
N LEU A 211 23.61 -18.16 33.99
CA LEU A 211 23.07 -17.96 35.34
C LEU A 211 24.13 -17.39 36.31
N GLN A 212 25.37 -17.86 36.23
CA GLN A 212 26.48 -17.30 37.01
C GLN A 212 26.74 -15.84 36.64
N THR A 213 26.76 -15.52 35.35
CA THR A 213 26.92 -14.14 34.86
C THR A 213 25.78 -13.26 35.39
N LYS A 214 24.52 -13.73 35.29
CA LYS A 214 23.35 -13.01 35.79
C LYS A 214 23.40 -12.74 37.30
N ARG A 215 23.93 -13.69 38.09
CA ARG A 215 24.12 -13.54 39.55
C ARG A 215 25.32 -12.66 39.92
N ALA A 216 26.38 -12.67 39.12
CA ALA A 216 27.58 -11.88 39.34
C ALA A 216 27.43 -10.43 38.86
N GLN A 217 26.43 -10.15 38.00
CA GLN A 217 26.17 -8.81 37.50
C GLN A 217 25.48 -7.92 38.54
N ASN A 218 26.29 -7.04 39.16
CA ASN A 218 25.95 -5.63 39.37
C ASN A 218 26.40 -4.75 38.17
N GLY A 219 26.51 -5.36 36.96
CA GLY A 219 26.86 -4.70 35.69
C GLY A 219 27.69 -5.57 34.75
N GLY A 220 27.45 -5.43 33.43
CA GLY A 220 28.36 -5.81 32.33
C GLY A 220 28.03 -7.09 31.55
N GLY A 221 27.28 -6.95 30.44
CA GLY A 221 26.90 -8.03 29.52
C GLY A 221 28.05 -8.69 28.75
N ASN A 222 27.87 -9.97 28.45
CA ASN A 222 28.72 -10.77 27.56
C ASN A 222 28.26 -10.56 26.12
N SER A 223 28.60 -9.44 25.48
CA SER A 223 28.48 -9.37 24.02
C SER A 223 29.35 -10.48 23.42
N PHE A 224 28.71 -11.47 22.79
CA PHE A 224 29.42 -12.50 22.05
C PHE A 224 30.15 -11.80 20.90
N ASN A 225 31.46 -11.62 21.06
CA ASN A 225 32.34 -11.40 19.91
C ASN A 225 32.31 -12.69 19.11
N GLY A 226 31.42 -12.73 18.11
CA GLY A 226 31.41 -13.81 17.14
C GLY A 226 32.83 -14.02 16.64
N ILE A 227 33.38 -15.21 16.86
CA ILE A 227 34.56 -15.64 16.13
C ILE A 227 34.11 -15.73 14.67
N LEU A 228 34.35 -14.66 13.92
CA LEU A 228 34.47 -14.75 12.47
C LEU A 228 35.60 -15.73 12.23
N LYS A 229 35.27 -17.02 12.11
CA LYS A 229 36.16 -17.96 11.43
C LYS A 229 36.32 -17.38 10.04
N SER A 230 37.45 -16.73 9.82
CA SER A 230 37.94 -16.37 8.50
C SER A 230 37.89 -17.66 7.69
N GLY A 231 36.86 -17.79 6.85
CA GLY A 231 36.76 -18.88 5.91
C GLY A 231 38.05 -18.93 5.10
N SER A 232 38.50 -20.15 4.83
CA SER A 232 39.69 -20.47 4.05
C SER A 232 39.88 -19.47 2.91
N ARG A 233 41.04 -18.81 2.90
CA ARG A 233 41.49 -17.99 1.78
C ARG A 233 41.67 -18.93 0.59
N ASN A 234 40.64 -19.04 -0.24
CA ASN A 234 40.86 -19.44 -1.62
C ASN A 234 41.81 -18.40 -2.22
N TYR A 235 42.91 -18.85 -2.83
CA TYR A 235 43.86 -18.01 -3.53
C TYR A 235 43.14 -17.28 -4.66
N ALA A 236 42.59 -16.11 -4.35
CA ALA A 236 42.09 -15.18 -5.33
C ALA A 236 43.28 -14.63 -6.13
N ASP A 237 43.06 -14.34 -7.41
CA ASP A 237 43.98 -13.56 -8.24
C ASP A 237 44.43 -12.31 -7.44
N THR A 238 45.75 -12.11 -7.31
CA THR A 238 46.34 -10.99 -6.56
C THR A 238 45.73 -9.65 -6.98
N LEU A 239 45.39 -9.49 -8.27
CA LEU A 239 44.78 -8.28 -8.78
C LEU A 239 43.34 -8.08 -8.28
N LEU A 240 42.53 -9.14 -8.19
CA LEU A 240 41.15 -9.06 -7.67
C LEU A 240 41.14 -8.51 -6.24
N VAL A 241 41.99 -9.08 -5.38
CA VAL A 241 42.10 -8.68 -3.97
C VAL A 241 42.66 -7.26 -3.86
N GLU A 242 43.67 -6.92 -4.66
CA GLU A 242 44.24 -5.58 -4.67
C GLU A 242 43.21 -4.52 -5.10
N THR A 243 42.50 -4.73 -6.21
CA THR A 243 41.45 -3.81 -6.67
C THR A 243 40.33 -3.66 -5.63
N TYR A 244 39.92 -4.76 -5.00
CA TYR A 244 38.92 -4.72 -3.93
C TYR A 244 39.41 -3.99 -2.66
N ASN A 245 40.69 -4.11 -2.32
CA ASN A 245 41.27 -3.35 -1.22
C ASN A 245 41.31 -1.84 -1.53
N GLN A 246 41.61 -1.47 -2.77
CA GLN A 246 41.54 -0.06 -3.20
C GLN A 246 40.10 0.47 -3.19
N PHE A 247 39.13 -0.34 -3.62
CA PHE A 247 37.71 -0.03 -3.48
C PHE A 247 37.34 0.27 -2.01
N ASN A 248 37.70 -0.62 -1.08
CA ASN A 248 37.39 -0.44 0.34
C ASN A 248 38.08 0.80 0.93
N LYS A 249 39.32 1.08 0.51
CA LYS A 249 40.04 2.30 0.88
C LYS A 249 39.29 3.55 0.39
N ALA A 250 38.80 3.53 -0.85
CA ALA A 250 38.03 4.64 -1.42
C ALA A 250 36.70 4.85 -0.68
N ILE A 251 35.98 3.77 -0.34
CA ILE A 251 34.76 3.83 0.50
C ILE A 251 35.07 4.43 1.88
N LYS A 252 36.14 3.98 2.55
CA LYS A 252 36.55 4.48 3.87
C LYS A 252 36.91 5.97 3.84
N ASN A 253 37.56 6.42 2.77
CA ASN A 253 37.94 7.81 2.58
C ASN A 253 36.82 8.69 2.00
N ASN A 254 35.61 8.14 1.83
CA ASN A 254 34.47 8.80 1.20
C ASN A 254 34.74 9.31 -0.24
N ASN A 255 35.71 8.70 -0.95
CA ASN A 255 35.97 8.96 -2.37
C ASN A 255 35.10 8.06 -3.24
N ILE A 256 33.85 8.46 -3.47
CA ILE A 256 32.83 7.58 -4.05
C ILE A 256 32.82 7.60 -5.59
N VAL A 257 32.99 8.76 -6.22
CA VAL A 257 32.92 8.95 -7.68
C VAL A 257 34.15 9.73 -8.19
N GLY A 258 34.46 9.60 -9.48
CA GLY A 258 35.61 10.26 -10.12
C GLY A 258 36.84 9.36 -10.19
N ASN A 259 38.03 9.96 -10.27
CA ASN A 259 39.30 9.25 -10.42
C ASN A 259 39.73 8.56 -9.12
N LYS A 260 40.25 7.33 -9.22
CA LYS A 260 40.64 6.45 -8.10
C LYS A 260 39.54 6.31 -7.06
N SER A 261 38.29 6.28 -7.52
CA SER A 261 37.10 6.27 -6.68
C SER A 261 36.54 4.86 -6.48
N ALA A 262 35.66 4.72 -5.50
CA ALA A 262 34.94 3.48 -5.28
C ALA A 262 34.15 3.04 -6.53
N GLU A 263 33.54 3.98 -7.26
CA GLU A 263 32.86 3.67 -8.52
C GLU A 263 33.80 3.11 -9.58
N GLU A 264 34.97 3.72 -9.76
CA GLU A 264 35.95 3.28 -10.75
C GLU A 264 36.49 1.87 -10.42
N TYR A 265 36.89 1.64 -9.17
CA TYR A 265 37.35 0.32 -8.76
C TYR A 265 36.25 -0.74 -8.85
N TYR A 266 35.00 -0.38 -8.54
CA TYR A 266 33.87 -1.28 -8.78
C TYR A 266 33.69 -1.60 -10.26
N GLN A 267 33.80 -0.63 -11.16
CA GLN A 267 33.70 -0.88 -12.61
C GLN A 267 34.82 -1.82 -13.09
N GLN A 268 36.05 -1.65 -12.59
CA GLN A 268 37.16 -2.57 -12.89
C GLN A 268 36.84 -4.00 -12.42
N LEU A 269 36.35 -4.15 -11.18
CA LEU A 269 35.91 -5.44 -10.63
C LEU A 269 34.77 -6.05 -11.45
N ASN A 270 33.77 -5.26 -11.82
CA ASN A 270 32.59 -5.72 -12.55
C ASN A 270 32.91 -6.14 -13.98
N ASN A 271 33.82 -5.44 -14.65
CA ASN A 271 34.24 -5.75 -16.01
C ASN A 271 35.11 -7.02 -16.05
N LYS A 272 36.03 -7.19 -15.09
CA LYS A 272 36.98 -8.32 -15.11
C LYS A 272 36.47 -9.56 -14.37
N TYR A 273 35.68 -9.38 -13.32
CA TYR A 273 35.19 -10.44 -12.43
C TYR A 273 33.69 -10.28 -12.14
N PRO A 274 32.81 -10.27 -13.15
CA PRO A 274 31.37 -10.14 -12.94
C PRO A 274 30.83 -11.29 -12.08
N GLY A 275 29.92 -10.99 -11.16
CA GLY A 275 29.29 -11.99 -10.28
C GLY A 275 30.18 -12.60 -9.19
N ASN A 276 31.48 -12.25 -9.14
CA ASN A 276 32.37 -12.70 -8.07
C ASN A 276 31.93 -12.12 -6.69
N PRO A 277 32.07 -12.86 -5.57
CA PRO A 277 31.69 -12.37 -4.24
C PRO A 277 32.25 -10.99 -3.86
N TYR A 278 33.50 -10.68 -4.23
CA TYR A 278 34.10 -9.37 -3.99
C TYR A 278 33.45 -8.27 -4.83
N THR A 279 33.14 -8.56 -6.10
CA THR A 279 32.41 -7.67 -7.00
C THR A 279 30.98 -7.43 -6.52
N LEU A 280 30.32 -8.47 -6.01
CA LEU A 280 28.97 -8.39 -5.45
C LEU A 280 28.93 -7.55 -4.18
N ASP A 281 29.88 -7.72 -3.24
CA ASP A 281 29.98 -6.82 -2.08
C ASP A 281 30.32 -5.39 -2.51
N ALA A 282 31.23 -5.21 -3.48
CA ALA A 282 31.56 -3.87 -3.98
C ALA A 282 30.32 -3.17 -4.58
N LYS A 283 29.50 -3.90 -5.38
CA LYS A 283 28.22 -3.41 -5.93
C LYS A 283 27.30 -2.93 -4.81
N SER A 284 27.05 -3.74 -3.78
CA SER A 284 26.12 -3.37 -2.70
C SER A 284 26.68 -2.29 -1.78
N SER A 285 27.97 -2.34 -1.45
CA SER A 285 28.71 -1.30 -0.72
C SER A 285 28.58 0.06 -1.40
N LEU A 286 28.80 0.12 -2.71
CA LEU A 286 28.67 1.36 -3.49
C LEU A 286 27.21 1.82 -3.55
N THR A 287 26.28 0.88 -3.77
CA THR A 287 24.83 1.16 -3.80
C THR A 287 24.35 1.80 -2.51
N VAL A 288 24.79 1.30 -1.34
CA VAL A 288 24.51 1.91 -0.03
C VAL A 288 24.95 3.37 0.00
N LYS A 289 26.19 3.66 -0.42
CA LYS A 289 26.72 5.03 -0.45
C LYS A 289 25.92 5.96 -1.35
N TYR A 290 25.42 5.47 -2.48
CA TYR A 290 24.54 6.25 -3.36
C TYR A 290 23.18 6.54 -2.73
N ILE A 291 22.56 5.54 -2.10
CA ILE A 291 21.27 5.71 -1.42
C ILE A 291 21.42 6.69 -0.24
N ASP A 292 22.44 6.53 0.59
CA ASP A 292 22.68 7.39 1.76
C ASP A 292 22.95 8.84 1.34
N PHE A 293 23.76 9.04 0.29
CA PHE A 293 24.03 10.37 -0.24
C PHE A 293 22.75 11.06 -0.73
N ALA A 294 21.88 10.31 -1.42
CA ALA A 294 20.59 10.83 -1.87
C ALA A 294 19.62 11.10 -0.70
N GLN A 295 19.56 10.20 0.27
CA GLN A 295 18.73 10.35 1.47
C GLN A 295 19.12 11.60 2.26
N ALA A 296 20.42 11.92 2.36
CA ALA A 296 20.86 13.15 3.02
C ALA A 296 20.31 14.42 2.36
N LYS A 297 20.15 14.44 1.02
CA LYS A 297 19.55 15.57 0.29
C LYS A 297 18.04 15.63 0.44
N VAL A 298 17.38 14.47 0.49
CA VAL A 298 15.95 14.40 0.85
C VAL A 298 15.73 14.93 2.26
N ASN A 299 16.56 14.54 3.24
CA ASN A 299 16.46 15.03 4.62
C ASN A 299 16.68 16.56 4.69
N ARG A 300 17.63 17.11 3.92
CA ARG A 300 17.82 18.58 3.81
C ARG A 300 16.56 19.30 3.31
N TYR A 301 15.89 18.71 2.31
CA TYR A 301 14.62 19.24 1.81
C TYR A 301 13.52 19.18 2.87
N LEU A 302 13.41 18.05 3.57
CA LEU A 302 12.43 17.88 4.66
C LEU A 302 12.67 18.85 5.81
N SER A 303 13.91 19.23 6.11
CA SER A 303 14.27 20.16 7.19
C SER A 303 14.16 21.65 6.80
N CYS A 304 13.55 21.95 5.65
CA CYS A 304 13.44 23.30 5.07
C CYS A 304 14.79 24.01 4.93
N SER A 305 15.88 23.25 4.78
CA SER A 305 17.25 23.79 4.75
C SER A 305 17.77 23.99 3.33
N ASP A 306 16.89 23.90 2.33
CA ASP A 306 17.22 24.23 0.95
C ASP A 306 17.28 25.76 0.78
N ASP A 307 18.41 26.27 0.29
CA ASP A 307 18.65 27.68 -0.03
C ASP A 307 18.43 28.00 -1.52
N LEU A 308 18.06 26.98 -2.31
CA LEU A 308 17.81 27.04 -3.76
C LEU A 308 19.00 27.55 -4.61
N SER A 309 20.20 27.61 -4.03
CA SER A 309 21.41 28.01 -4.74
C SER A 309 21.74 27.06 -5.89
N ALA A 310 22.47 27.58 -6.89
CA ALA A 310 22.97 26.76 -8.00
C ALA A 310 23.79 25.56 -7.49
N LYS A 311 24.55 25.74 -6.40
CA LYS A 311 25.29 24.66 -5.74
C LYS A 311 24.37 23.56 -5.23
N GLN A 312 23.31 23.89 -4.49
CA GLN A 312 22.39 22.88 -3.96
C GLN A 312 21.59 22.18 -5.07
N LYS A 313 21.20 22.92 -6.12
CA LYS A 313 20.58 22.34 -7.32
C LYS A 313 21.50 21.33 -8.00
N GLN A 314 22.79 21.66 -8.13
CA GLN A 314 23.78 20.72 -8.66
C GLN A 314 23.93 19.48 -7.76
N GLU A 315 24.01 19.66 -6.44
CA GLU A 315 24.08 18.55 -5.50
C GLU A 315 22.85 17.62 -5.58
N ASN A 316 21.65 18.18 -5.82
CA ASN A 316 20.43 17.40 -6.03
C ASN A 316 20.48 16.63 -7.36
N THR A 317 21.02 17.22 -8.43
CA THR A 317 21.26 16.52 -9.71
C THR A 317 22.24 15.36 -9.55
N ASP A 318 23.35 15.58 -8.83
CA ASP A 318 24.34 14.55 -8.56
C ASP A 318 23.74 13.41 -7.72
N ALA A 319 22.95 13.76 -6.70
CA ALA A 319 22.24 12.81 -5.86
C ALA A 319 21.23 11.98 -6.64
N ALA A 320 20.43 12.62 -7.52
CA ALA A 320 19.50 11.92 -8.41
C ALA A 320 20.24 10.94 -9.33
N THR A 321 21.35 11.36 -9.93
CA THR A 321 22.15 10.51 -10.83
C THR A 321 22.70 9.28 -10.12
N ARG A 322 23.24 9.46 -8.91
CA ARG A 322 23.74 8.36 -8.08
C ARG A 322 22.61 7.42 -7.63
N LEU A 323 21.47 7.98 -7.23
CA LEU A 323 20.30 7.18 -6.83
C LEU A 323 19.73 6.38 -8.00
N GLU A 324 19.75 6.92 -9.22
CA GLU A 324 19.34 6.20 -10.43
C GLU A 324 20.25 5.00 -10.70
N LYS A 325 21.57 5.17 -10.60
CA LYS A 325 22.53 4.06 -10.66
C LYS A 325 22.25 3.01 -9.58
N ALA A 326 22.00 3.44 -8.34
CA ALA A 326 21.66 2.55 -7.24
C ALA A 326 20.36 1.76 -7.50
N ILE A 327 19.32 2.43 -7.98
CA ILE A 327 18.04 1.78 -8.36
C ILE A 327 18.29 0.70 -9.41
N ASN A 328 19.13 0.97 -10.40
CA ASN A 328 19.46 -0.03 -11.43
C ASN A 328 20.23 -1.22 -10.85
N TYR A 329 21.19 -0.98 -9.96
CA TYR A 329 21.93 -2.05 -9.28
C TYR A 329 21.04 -2.91 -8.40
N VAL A 330 20.10 -2.29 -7.67
CA VAL A 330 19.16 -2.98 -6.78
C VAL A 330 18.09 -3.73 -7.57
N ARG A 331 17.58 -3.18 -8.67
CA ARG A 331 16.40 -3.71 -9.36
C ARG A 331 16.53 -5.17 -9.81
N GLU A 332 17.74 -5.59 -10.15
CA GLU A 332 18.06 -6.97 -10.50
C GLU A 332 17.83 -7.95 -9.32
N ASP A 333 18.11 -7.50 -8.10
CA ASP A 333 18.03 -8.30 -6.88
C ASP A 333 16.72 -8.08 -6.12
N ASP A 334 16.19 -6.86 -6.16
CA ASP A 334 15.04 -6.41 -5.39
C ASP A 334 14.27 -5.29 -6.11
N ALA A 335 13.38 -5.67 -7.04
CA ALA A 335 12.55 -4.72 -7.77
C ALA A 335 11.63 -3.87 -6.86
N ASP A 336 11.15 -4.44 -5.75
CA ASP A 336 10.25 -3.74 -4.82
C ASP A 336 10.98 -2.62 -4.08
N PHE A 337 12.15 -2.92 -3.52
CA PHE A 337 12.99 -1.91 -2.87
C PHE A 337 13.45 -0.85 -3.88
N ALA A 338 13.87 -1.26 -5.09
CA ALA A 338 14.21 -0.33 -6.15
C ALA A 338 13.05 0.61 -6.52
N ASN A 339 11.81 0.12 -6.51
CA ASN A 339 10.63 0.94 -6.75
C ASN A 339 10.33 1.91 -5.59
N SER A 340 10.58 1.50 -4.35
CA SER A 340 10.41 2.37 -3.17
C SER A 340 11.31 3.62 -3.20
N LEU A 341 12.46 3.54 -3.87
CA LEU A 341 13.40 4.66 -4.02
C LEU A 341 12.99 5.68 -5.09
N ARG A 342 12.04 5.35 -5.97
CA ARG A 342 11.69 6.20 -7.13
C ARG A 342 11.07 7.53 -6.73
N GLY A 343 10.25 7.56 -5.67
CA GLY A 343 9.68 8.82 -5.16
C GLY A 343 10.76 9.83 -4.76
N ARG A 344 11.84 9.35 -4.12
CA ARG A 344 13.02 10.14 -3.75
C ARG A 344 13.81 10.59 -4.97
N LEU A 345 14.00 9.69 -5.94
CA LEU A 345 14.67 10.02 -7.21
C LEU A 345 13.99 11.19 -7.92
N PHE A 346 12.67 11.11 -8.11
CA PHE A 346 11.94 12.15 -8.85
C PHE A 346 11.79 13.45 -8.06
N LEU A 347 11.73 13.41 -6.72
CA LEU A 347 11.88 14.61 -5.89
C LEU A 347 13.21 15.31 -6.16
N LEU A 348 14.33 14.56 -6.12
CA LEU A 348 15.67 15.12 -6.34
C LEU A 348 15.82 15.65 -7.77
N LYS A 349 15.30 14.95 -8.78
CA LYS A 349 15.25 15.45 -10.16
C LYS A 349 14.44 16.74 -10.28
N ALA A 350 13.29 16.84 -9.60
CA ALA A 350 12.48 18.07 -9.57
C ALA A 350 13.17 19.25 -8.86
N SER A 351 14.06 18.96 -7.90
CA SER A 351 14.85 19.94 -7.15
C SER A 351 16.25 20.18 -7.70
N GLY A 352 16.59 19.56 -8.84
CA GLY A 352 17.90 19.62 -9.47
C GLY A 352 18.12 20.86 -10.34
N ASN A 353 19.31 20.94 -10.94
CA ASN A 353 19.64 21.90 -11.97
C ASN A 353 19.02 21.48 -13.31
N ASN A 354 17.80 21.96 -13.59
CA ASN A 354 17.03 21.60 -14.77
C ASN A 354 17.10 22.69 -15.85
N ALA A 355 17.14 22.27 -17.12
CA ALA A 355 17.18 23.17 -18.27
C ALA A 355 15.91 24.04 -18.43
N SER A 356 14.77 23.58 -17.92
CA SER A 356 13.51 24.33 -17.91
C SER A 356 12.62 23.94 -16.74
N SER A 357 11.68 24.83 -16.38
CA SER A 357 10.68 24.54 -15.34
C SER A 357 9.76 23.39 -15.72
N ALA A 358 9.53 23.15 -17.01
CA ALA A 358 8.74 22.01 -17.50
C ALA A 358 9.35 20.66 -17.08
N VAL A 359 10.68 20.54 -17.11
CA VAL A 359 11.37 19.32 -16.64
C VAL A 359 11.19 19.14 -15.13
N SER A 360 11.26 20.23 -14.35
CA SER A 360 11.00 20.18 -12.91
C SER A 360 9.57 19.73 -12.60
N PHE A 361 8.57 20.26 -13.33
CA PHE A 361 7.17 19.84 -13.20
C PHE A 361 6.96 18.39 -13.59
N GLN A 362 7.54 17.94 -14.71
CA GLN A 362 7.41 16.55 -15.15
C GLN A 362 7.92 15.56 -14.09
N ASN A 363 9.09 15.85 -13.49
CA ASN A 363 9.63 15.04 -12.41
C ASN A 363 8.75 15.12 -11.16
N ALA A 364 8.28 16.31 -10.77
CA ALA A 364 7.41 16.47 -9.61
C ALA A 364 6.07 15.71 -9.77
N TYR A 365 5.44 15.76 -10.94
CA TYR A 365 4.22 15.00 -11.22
C TYR A 365 4.47 13.49 -11.31
N THR A 366 5.64 13.07 -11.81
CA THR A 366 6.04 11.66 -11.76
C THR A 366 6.23 11.18 -10.32
N ALA A 367 6.79 12.02 -9.44
CA ALA A 367 6.87 11.70 -8.03
C ALA A 367 5.48 11.65 -7.38
N LEU A 368 4.57 12.56 -7.76
CA LEU A 368 3.19 12.58 -7.26
C LEU A 368 2.40 11.34 -7.72
N SER A 369 2.65 10.80 -8.91
CA SER A 369 1.98 9.57 -9.35
C SER A 369 2.47 8.33 -8.59
N ILE A 370 3.70 8.36 -8.07
CA ILE A 370 4.25 7.31 -7.21
C ILE A 370 3.70 7.44 -5.79
N ASP A 371 3.63 8.66 -5.25
CA ASP A 371 3.06 8.96 -3.93
C ASP A 371 2.04 10.11 -4.01
N PRO A 372 0.76 9.82 -4.34
CA PRO A 372 -0.29 10.83 -4.52
C PRO A 372 -0.60 11.65 -3.25
N ASN A 373 -0.29 11.05 -2.10
CA ASN A 373 -0.51 11.61 -0.77
C ASN A 373 0.80 12.10 -0.15
N GLY A 374 1.91 12.15 -0.89
CA GLY A 374 3.19 12.63 -0.37
C GLY A 374 3.17 14.14 -0.13
N ALA A 375 3.10 14.55 1.14
CA ALA A 375 3.13 15.97 1.52
C ALA A 375 4.38 16.68 0.97
N TYR A 376 5.51 15.98 0.95
CA TYR A 376 6.78 16.47 0.41
C TYR A 376 6.70 16.83 -1.09
N ILE A 377 6.02 16.04 -1.93
CA ILE A 377 5.84 16.36 -3.37
C ILE A 377 4.83 17.48 -3.56
N GLN A 378 3.75 17.47 -2.78
CA GLN A 378 2.77 18.55 -2.82
C GLN A 378 3.43 19.89 -2.46
N ASN A 379 4.25 19.92 -1.42
CA ASN A 379 5.05 21.09 -1.06
C ASN A 379 6.01 21.50 -2.18
N LYS A 380 6.68 20.55 -2.84
CA LYS A 380 7.55 20.86 -3.98
C LYS A 380 6.79 21.45 -5.16
N LEU A 381 5.61 20.90 -5.50
CA LEU A 381 4.74 21.44 -6.53
C LEU A 381 4.27 22.86 -6.20
N ALA A 382 3.95 23.13 -4.93
CA ALA A 382 3.59 24.47 -4.49
C ALA A 382 4.71 25.48 -4.76
N LEU A 383 5.95 25.15 -4.38
CA LEU A 383 7.12 25.97 -4.64
C LEU A 383 7.37 26.17 -6.15
N LEU A 384 7.29 25.11 -6.95
CA LEU A 384 7.45 25.20 -8.41
C LEU A 384 6.39 26.09 -9.06
N HIS A 385 5.12 25.97 -8.66
CA HIS A 385 4.06 26.84 -9.14
C HIS A 385 4.27 28.29 -8.72
N LEU A 386 4.72 28.52 -7.49
CA LEU A 386 5.05 29.87 -7.00
C LEU A 386 6.19 30.51 -7.82
N GLU A 387 7.27 29.78 -8.05
CA GLU A 387 8.42 30.22 -8.88
C GLU A 387 8.02 30.55 -10.33
N ASN A 388 6.95 29.92 -10.85
CA ASN A 388 6.43 30.14 -12.19
C ASN A 388 5.19 31.05 -12.22
N ASN A 389 4.94 31.82 -11.15
CA ASN A 389 3.84 32.79 -11.03
C ASN A 389 2.41 32.18 -11.14
N ASN A 390 2.26 30.87 -10.93
CA ASN A 390 0.98 30.16 -10.93
C ASN A 390 0.37 30.12 -9.51
N LYS A 391 -0.03 31.28 -9.00
CA LYS A 391 -0.39 31.47 -7.58
C LYS A 391 -1.55 30.59 -7.08
N ASP A 392 -2.57 30.35 -7.90
CA ASP A 392 -3.72 29.53 -7.51
C ASP A 392 -3.32 28.06 -7.33
N SER A 393 -2.56 27.51 -8.28
CA SER A 393 -2.00 26.16 -8.19
C SER A 393 -1.03 26.04 -7.03
N ALA A 394 -0.18 27.05 -6.81
CA ALA A 394 0.71 27.09 -5.66
C ALA A 394 -0.07 26.99 -4.34
N LEU A 395 -1.17 27.75 -4.21
CA LEU A 395 -2.00 27.76 -3.00
C LEU A 395 -2.70 26.42 -2.80
N PHE A 396 -3.22 25.82 -3.87
CA PHE A 396 -3.84 24.49 -3.83
C PHE A 396 -2.89 23.43 -3.28
N TYR A 397 -1.67 23.36 -3.83
CA TYR A 397 -0.71 22.35 -3.40
C TYR A 397 -0.13 22.63 -2.01
N ALA A 398 0.06 23.90 -1.63
CA ALA A 398 0.53 24.27 -0.30
C ALA A 398 -0.50 23.93 0.79
N ASP A 399 -1.79 24.22 0.56
CA ASP A 399 -2.87 23.84 1.47
C ASP A 399 -2.99 22.30 1.56
N LYS A 400 -2.85 21.59 0.43
CA LYS A 400 -2.86 20.13 0.42
C LYS A 400 -1.69 19.55 1.24
N ALA A 401 -0.48 20.07 1.07
CA ALA A 401 0.70 19.64 1.82
C ALA A 401 0.53 19.86 3.32
N ALA A 402 0.08 21.05 3.73
CA ALA A 402 -0.13 21.41 5.13
C ALA A 402 -1.26 20.61 5.80
N ARG A 403 -2.29 20.21 5.05
CA ARG A 403 -3.33 19.31 5.57
C ARG A 403 -2.86 17.87 5.71
N THR A 404 -1.98 17.45 4.81
CA THR A 404 -1.47 16.07 4.77
C THR A 404 -0.42 15.85 5.86
N ALA A 405 0.48 16.82 6.07
CA ALA A 405 1.49 16.80 7.12
C ALA A 405 1.35 18.08 8.00
N PRO A 406 0.37 18.14 8.91
CA PRO A 406 0.04 19.34 9.69
C PRO A 406 1.10 19.74 10.72
N ASN A 407 1.96 18.82 11.14
CA ASN A 407 3.07 19.09 12.05
C ASN A 407 4.38 19.38 11.30
N TRP A 408 4.39 19.24 9.97
CA TRP A 408 5.59 19.47 9.18
C TRP A 408 5.82 20.96 8.92
N ARG A 409 6.87 21.51 9.54
CA ARG A 409 7.22 22.93 9.49
C ARG A 409 7.30 23.50 8.07
N CYS A 410 7.84 22.75 7.10
CA CYS A 410 8.01 23.28 5.75
C CYS A 410 6.69 23.48 5.03
N ALA A 411 5.74 22.55 5.17
CA ALA A 411 4.44 22.70 4.54
C ALA A 411 3.71 23.95 5.04
N LEU A 412 3.77 24.21 6.35
CA LEU A 412 3.21 25.42 6.95
C LEU A 412 3.93 26.69 6.47
N THR A 413 5.27 26.65 6.37
CA THR A 413 6.08 27.79 5.90
C THR A 413 5.78 28.11 4.44
N THR A 414 5.70 27.10 3.56
CA THR A 414 5.34 27.26 2.16
C THR A 414 3.92 27.80 2.00
N LEU A 415 2.97 27.32 2.81
CA LEU A 415 1.60 27.84 2.79
C LEU A 415 1.56 29.33 3.13
N ALA A 416 2.25 29.76 4.17
CA ALA A 416 2.35 31.17 4.54
C ALA A 416 3.01 32.01 3.42
N LEU A 417 4.10 31.51 2.82
CA LEU A 417 4.80 32.16 1.71
C LEU A 417 3.87 32.36 0.50
N VAL A 418 3.13 31.32 0.12
CA VAL A 418 2.22 31.36 -1.03
C VAL A 418 1.01 32.27 -0.75
N GLN A 419 0.46 32.26 0.46
CA GLN A 419 -0.62 33.17 0.86
C GLN A 419 -0.21 34.64 0.72
N ASN A 420 0.99 34.97 1.22
CA ASN A 420 1.56 36.31 1.08
C ASN A 420 1.73 36.70 -0.40
N ALA A 421 2.29 35.82 -1.23
CA ALA A 421 2.48 36.09 -2.67
C ALA A 421 1.15 36.23 -3.44
N ALA A 422 0.08 35.61 -2.96
CA ALA A 422 -1.27 35.69 -3.52
C ALA A 422 -2.08 36.92 -3.07
N ASN A 423 -1.48 37.85 -2.30
CA ASN A 423 -2.19 38.97 -1.64
C ASN A 423 -3.40 38.50 -0.81
N LYS A 424 -3.34 37.29 -0.27
CA LYS A 424 -4.31 36.79 0.70
C LYS A 424 -3.66 36.90 2.07
N THR A 425 -4.11 37.87 2.87
CA THR A 425 -3.73 38.00 4.28
C THR A 425 -4.01 36.67 5.00
N PRO A 426 -3.19 36.26 5.99
CA PRO A 426 -3.51 35.09 6.81
C PRO A 426 -4.88 35.33 7.45
N GLU A 427 -5.88 34.54 7.04
CA GLU A 427 -7.15 34.53 7.74
C GLU A 427 -6.89 33.97 9.14
N ASN A 428 -6.68 34.87 10.08
CA ASN A 428 -6.81 34.59 11.50
C ASN A 428 -8.28 34.35 11.76
N LYS A 429 -8.73 33.13 11.48
CA LYS A 429 -10.10 32.71 11.66
C LYS A 429 -10.13 31.69 12.79
N ASN A 430 -10.34 32.23 14.00
CA ASN A 430 -11.37 31.71 14.89
C ASN A 430 -12.69 31.63 14.10
N VAL A 431 -12.78 30.65 13.20
CA VAL A 431 -14.01 30.21 12.58
C VAL A 431 -14.50 29.09 13.46
N LYS A 432 -15.60 29.37 14.16
CA LYS A 432 -16.63 28.37 14.50
C LYS A 432 -16.56 27.26 13.45
N LYS A 433 -16.22 26.03 13.87
CA LYS A 433 -16.26 24.80 13.05
C LYS A 433 -17.30 24.93 11.94
N ASN A 434 -16.90 25.44 10.78
CA ASN A 434 -17.65 25.19 9.57
C ASN A 434 -17.21 23.79 9.22
N SER A 435 -18.13 22.85 9.47
CA SER A 435 -17.96 21.44 9.16
C SER A 435 -17.22 21.29 7.83
N PRO A 436 -16.17 20.46 7.75
CA PRO A 436 -15.42 20.28 6.52
C PRO A 436 -16.42 20.00 5.39
N PHE A 437 -16.28 20.69 4.26
CA PHE A 437 -16.89 20.26 3.00
C PHE A 437 -16.55 18.77 2.86
N ARG A 438 -17.53 17.89 3.04
CA ARG A 438 -17.29 16.45 2.92
C ARG A 438 -16.84 16.19 1.49
N LYS A 439 -15.55 15.89 1.31
CA LYS A 439 -14.99 15.47 0.02
C LYS A 439 -15.64 14.18 -0.48
N VAL A 440 -16.19 13.39 0.44
CA VAL A 440 -16.86 12.12 0.18
C VAL A 440 -18.20 12.10 0.91
N SER A 441 -19.27 11.78 0.17
CA SER A 441 -20.60 11.54 0.72
C SER A 441 -21.04 10.12 0.43
N PHE A 442 -21.54 9.45 1.46
CA PHE A 442 -22.11 8.11 1.36
C PHE A 442 -23.63 8.21 1.30
N GLY A 443 -24.23 7.32 0.53
CA GLY A 443 -25.67 7.28 0.35
C GLY A 443 -26.17 5.95 -0.16
N GLY A 444 -27.50 5.86 -0.28
CA GLY A 444 -28.19 4.76 -0.94
C GLY A 444 -28.83 5.23 -2.24
N THR A 445 -29.15 4.28 -3.09
CA THR A 445 -29.99 4.49 -4.27
C THR A 445 -31.09 3.44 -4.32
N ILE A 446 -32.26 3.88 -4.75
CA ILE A 446 -33.38 3.03 -5.14
C ILE A 446 -33.85 3.48 -6.51
N GLY A 447 -34.04 2.53 -7.42
CA GLY A 447 -34.38 2.82 -8.81
C GLY A 447 -35.39 1.83 -9.37
N GLY A 448 -36.16 2.29 -10.36
CA GLY A 448 -37.09 1.46 -11.11
C GLY A 448 -37.04 1.84 -12.59
N GLY A 449 -37.19 0.87 -13.47
CA GLY A 449 -37.01 1.09 -14.90
C GLY A 449 -37.54 -0.01 -15.78
N LEU A 450 -37.26 0.12 -17.07
CA LEU A 450 -37.58 -0.84 -18.12
C LEU A 450 -36.28 -1.31 -18.78
N ASN A 451 -36.06 -2.61 -18.76
CA ASN A 451 -35.07 -3.29 -19.57
C ASN A 451 -35.66 -3.56 -20.93
N GLN A 452 -35.03 -3.06 -21.99
CA GLN A 452 -35.38 -3.36 -23.37
C GLN A 452 -34.36 -4.34 -23.96
N SER A 453 -34.84 -5.47 -24.45
CA SER A 453 -34.01 -6.38 -25.25
C SER A 453 -33.77 -5.79 -26.64
N ASN A 454 -32.60 -6.06 -27.22
CA ASN A 454 -32.31 -5.72 -28.61
C ASN A 454 -31.75 -6.98 -29.29
N PRO A 455 -32.62 -7.96 -29.61
CA PRO A 455 -32.24 -9.19 -30.29
C PRO A 455 -32.00 -8.93 -31.78
N THR A 456 -31.10 -9.68 -32.37
CA THR A 456 -30.94 -9.76 -33.82
C THR A 456 -31.26 -11.18 -34.26
N TYR A 457 -32.13 -11.33 -35.26
CA TYR A 457 -32.47 -12.64 -35.80
C TYR A 457 -31.26 -13.29 -36.50
N SER A 458 -31.11 -14.60 -36.39
CA SER A 458 -30.00 -15.35 -37.02
C SER A 458 -30.31 -15.85 -38.42
N GLY A 459 -31.59 -16.02 -38.77
CA GLY A 459 -31.99 -16.73 -39.99
C GLY A 459 -31.68 -18.24 -39.97
N ASN A 460 -31.37 -18.81 -38.80
CA ASN A 460 -31.01 -20.21 -38.69
C ASN A 460 -32.24 -21.11 -38.88
N ALA A 461 -32.28 -21.85 -39.98
CA ALA A 461 -33.36 -22.77 -40.34
C ALA A 461 -33.64 -23.86 -39.27
N ASN A 462 -32.66 -24.18 -38.42
CA ASN A 462 -32.81 -25.17 -37.35
C ASN A 462 -33.43 -24.59 -36.06
N SER A 463 -33.68 -23.28 -36.00
CA SER A 463 -34.20 -22.63 -34.79
C SER A 463 -35.71 -22.78 -34.58
N SER A 464 -36.45 -23.25 -35.59
CA SER A 464 -37.93 -23.34 -35.60
C SER A 464 -38.67 -21.99 -35.46
N TYR A 465 -37.96 -20.86 -35.54
CA TYR A 465 -38.50 -19.50 -35.49
C TYR A 465 -38.25 -18.78 -36.80
N ASP A 466 -39.10 -17.80 -37.13
CA ASP A 466 -39.03 -17.00 -38.36
C ASP A 466 -38.53 -15.57 -38.12
N ASP A 467 -38.67 -15.06 -36.89
CA ASP A 467 -38.25 -13.71 -36.50
C ASP A 467 -38.09 -13.59 -34.97
N VAL A 468 -37.40 -12.54 -34.52
CA VAL A 468 -37.29 -12.16 -33.09
C VAL A 468 -37.53 -10.67 -32.94
N ARG A 469 -38.30 -10.27 -31.92
CA ARG A 469 -38.61 -8.86 -31.64
C ARG A 469 -38.17 -8.42 -30.25
N SER A 470 -37.78 -7.14 -30.19
CA SER A 470 -37.50 -6.44 -28.94
C SER A 470 -38.76 -6.39 -28.08
N ASN A 471 -38.60 -6.61 -26.78
CA ASN A 471 -39.65 -6.41 -25.79
C ASN A 471 -39.05 -5.70 -24.55
N THR A 472 -39.92 -5.16 -23.70
CA THR A 472 -39.56 -4.41 -22.51
C THR A 472 -40.08 -5.09 -21.26
N ALA A 473 -39.27 -5.17 -20.22
CA ALA A 473 -39.66 -5.73 -18.94
C ALA A 473 -39.23 -4.85 -17.76
N PRO A 474 -39.97 -4.84 -16.65
CA PRO A 474 -39.63 -4.03 -15.50
C PRO A 474 -38.33 -4.49 -14.82
N ALA A 475 -37.64 -3.51 -14.26
CA ALA A 475 -36.42 -3.68 -13.46
C ALA A 475 -36.47 -2.80 -12.22
N PHE A 476 -35.87 -3.29 -11.15
CA PHE A 476 -35.73 -2.60 -9.88
C PHE A 476 -34.29 -2.66 -9.41
N ASP A 477 -33.77 -1.53 -8.94
CA ASP A 477 -32.40 -1.36 -8.51
C ASP A 477 -32.35 -0.93 -7.05
N LEU A 478 -31.49 -1.56 -6.26
CA LEU A 478 -31.18 -1.14 -4.90
C LEU A 478 -29.67 -1.16 -4.70
N GLY A 479 -29.10 -0.10 -4.14
CA GLY A 479 -27.67 -0.09 -3.93
C GLY A 479 -27.13 1.01 -3.05
N ILE A 480 -25.81 1.03 -2.99
CA ILE A 480 -25.02 2.00 -2.25
C ILE A 480 -24.23 2.87 -3.20
N ILE A 481 -24.06 4.13 -2.82
CA ILE A 481 -23.29 5.11 -3.58
C ILE A 481 -22.22 5.76 -2.71
N VAL A 482 -21.11 6.08 -3.35
CA VAL A 482 -20.08 6.97 -2.81
C VAL A 482 -19.90 8.09 -3.80
N GLN A 483 -20.26 9.32 -3.42
CA GLN A 483 -20.00 10.49 -4.25
C GLN A 483 -18.74 11.19 -3.76
N VAL A 484 -17.74 11.26 -4.62
CA VAL A 484 -16.46 11.93 -4.38
C VAL A 484 -16.43 13.22 -5.19
N ASN A 485 -16.20 14.34 -4.51
CA ASN A 485 -16.14 15.63 -5.16
C ASN A 485 -14.73 15.90 -5.70
N ILE A 486 -14.58 15.99 -7.02
CA ILE A 486 -13.29 16.23 -7.70
C ILE A 486 -13.05 17.75 -7.85
N GLY A 487 -14.13 18.51 -8.06
CA GLY A 487 -14.12 19.97 -8.07
C GLY A 487 -15.45 20.54 -7.56
N ASN A 488 -15.67 21.84 -7.71
CA ASN A 488 -16.89 22.50 -7.24
C ASN A 488 -18.16 22.03 -7.97
N ASN A 489 -18.02 21.67 -9.25
CA ASN A 489 -19.12 21.30 -10.14
C ASN A 489 -18.93 19.92 -10.78
N ILE A 490 -17.83 19.21 -10.46
CA ILE A 490 -17.49 17.93 -11.07
C ILE A 490 -17.31 16.89 -9.96
N PHE A 491 -18.02 15.78 -10.08
CA PHE A 491 -18.02 14.71 -9.08
C PHE A 491 -17.99 13.35 -9.78
N ILE A 492 -17.44 12.34 -9.12
CA ILE A 492 -17.66 10.95 -9.52
C ILE A 492 -18.57 10.29 -8.49
N ARG A 493 -19.44 9.40 -8.94
CA ARG A 493 -20.35 8.65 -8.06
C ARG A 493 -20.24 7.15 -8.31
N PRO A 494 -19.13 6.50 -7.89
CA PRO A 494 -19.08 5.04 -7.80
C PRO A 494 -20.34 4.48 -7.13
N SER A 495 -20.96 3.48 -7.75
CA SER A 495 -22.12 2.79 -7.22
C SER A 495 -21.98 1.28 -7.35
N VAL A 496 -22.57 0.56 -6.38
CA VAL A 496 -22.80 -0.88 -6.46
C VAL A 496 -24.29 -1.10 -6.23
N THR A 497 -24.97 -1.65 -7.23
CA THR A 497 -26.43 -1.88 -7.22
C THR A 497 -26.74 -3.34 -7.50
N ALA A 498 -27.69 -3.89 -6.76
CA ALA A 498 -28.36 -5.13 -7.12
C ALA A 498 -29.57 -4.77 -7.99
N SER A 499 -29.62 -5.30 -9.21
CA SER A 499 -30.76 -5.19 -10.11
C SER A 499 -31.53 -6.49 -10.14
N PHE A 500 -32.84 -6.35 -9.98
CA PHE A 500 -33.82 -7.43 -10.03
C PHE A 500 -34.76 -7.12 -11.19
N GLY A 501 -34.88 -8.04 -12.14
CA GLY A 501 -35.79 -7.80 -13.25
C GLY A 501 -35.78 -8.92 -14.27
N SER A 502 -36.58 -8.71 -15.30
CA SER A 502 -36.58 -9.56 -16.50
C SER A 502 -36.00 -8.80 -17.67
N THR A 503 -35.63 -9.53 -18.73
CA THR A 503 -35.39 -8.98 -20.07
C THR A 503 -36.16 -9.89 -21.01
N ASP A 504 -37.27 -9.38 -21.54
CA ASP A 504 -38.21 -10.19 -22.32
C ASP A 504 -37.86 -10.11 -23.81
N ILE A 505 -38.04 -11.22 -24.52
CA ILE A 505 -37.74 -11.35 -25.94
C ILE A 505 -38.91 -12.10 -26.59
N ASP A 506 -39.43 -11.57 -27.69
CA ASP A 506 -40.51 -12.22 -28.43
C ASP A 506 -39.93 -13.03 -29.59
N PHE A 507 -40.25 -14.33 -29.63
CA PHE A 507 -39.88 -15.26 -30.70
C PHE A 507 -41.12 -15.56 -31.55
N ILE A 508 -40.99 -15.49 -32.87
CA ILE A 508 -42.14 -15.52 -33.77
C ILE A 508 -42.09 -16.74 -34.66
N ARG A 509 -43.23 -17.40 -34.83
CA ARG A 509 -43.46 -18.48 -35.78
C ARG A 509 -44.62 -18.15 -36.71
N LYS A 510 -44.43 -18.37 -38.01
CA LYS A 510 -45.42 -18.14 -39.07
C LYS A 510 -45.97 -19.49 -39.54
N PRO A 511 -47.29 -19.74 -39.41
CA PRO A 511 -47.88 -20.98 -39.91
C PRO A 511 -47.72 -21.13 -41.42
N LEU A 512 -47.33 -22.31 -41.89
CA LEU A 512 -47.13 -22.64 -43.32
C LEU A 512 -48.38 -22.45 -44.18
N THR A 513 -49.57 -22.41 -43.57
CA THR A 513 -50.88 -22.32 -44.23
C THR A 513 -51.48 -20.90 -44.27
N GLY A 514 -50.71 -19.86 -43.90
CA GLY A 514 -51.14 -18.46 -44.03
C GLY A 514 -52.09 -17.95 -42.93
N GLY A 515 -51.72 -18.18 -41.65
CA GLY A 515 -52.46 -17.73 -40.46
C GLY A 515 -51.79 -16.59 -39.67
N GLN A 516 -52.36 -16.21 -38.53
CA GLN A 516 -51.77 -15.22 -37.62
C GLN A 516 -50.43 -15.70 -37.05
N GLU A 517 -49.50 -14.75 -36.85
CA GLU A 517 -48.20 -15.01 -36.23
C GLU A 517 -48.37 -15.55 -34.80
N ILE A 518 -47.64 -16.62 -34.46
CA ILE A 518 -47.56 -17.14 -33.10
C ILE A 518 -46.37 -16.46 -32.42
N VAL A 519 -46.64 -15.70 -31.36
CA VAL A 519 -45.61 -14.97 -30.60
C VAL A 519 -45.38 -15.68 -29.26
N GLU A 520 -44.13 -16.03 -28.98
CA GLU A 520 -43.70 -16.67 -27.74
C GLU A 520 -42.70 -15.77 -27.01
N THR A 521 -43.11 -15.24 -25.85
CA THR A 521 -42.28 -14.33 -25.06
C THR A 521 -41.46 -15.11 -24.05
N ILE A 522 -40.13 -15.02 -24.15
CA ILE A 522 -39.18 -15.59 -23.20
C ILE A 522 -38.66 -14.48 -22.29
N GLY A 523 -38.98 -14.58 -21.01
CA GLY A 523 -38.46 -13.68 -19.99
C GLY A 523 -37.17 -14.18 -19.36
N LEU A 524 -36.09 -13.41 -19.52
CA LEU A 524 -34.80 -13.67 -18.87
C LEU A 524 -34.79 -13.05 -17.47
N LYS A 525 -35.31 -13.80 -16.49
CA LYS A 525 -35.37 -13.35 -15.10
C LYS A 525 -34.06 -13.63 -14.39
N GLY A 526 -33.53 -12.62 -13.70
CA GLY A 526 -32.29 -12.79 -12.96
C GLY A 526 -31.99 -11.64 -12.01
N THR A 527 -30.97 -11.87 -11.19
CA THR A 527 -30.38 -10.86 -10.32
C THR A 527 -28.98 -10.54 -10.83
N SER A 528 -28.69 -9.27 -11.08
CA SER A 528 -27.35 -8.81 -11.44
C SER A 528 -26.78 -7.86 -10.38
N ALA A 529 -25.47 -7.93 -10.19
CA ALA A 529 -24.70 -6.92 -9.48
C ALA A 529 -24.11 -5.96 -10.51
N ASN A 530 -24.45 -4.67 -10.46
CA ASN A 530 -23.87 -3.66 -11.32
C ASN A 530 -22.91 -2.77 -10.55
N ILE A 531 -21.80 -2.46 -11.19
CA ILE A 531 -20.79 -1.52 -10.72
C ILE A 531 -20.74 -0.38 -11.75
N GLU A 532 -20.96 0.85 -11.31
CA GLU A 532 -20.98 2.01 -12.19
C GLU A 532 -19.96 3.05 -11.72
N LEU A 533 -19.35 3.76 -12.66
CA LEU A 533 -18.42 4.86 -12.38
C LEU A 533 -18.77 6.13 -13.18
N PRO A 534 -19.96 6.73 -12.97
CA PRO A 534 -20.35 7.95 -13.66
C PRO A 534 -19.54 9.16 -13.19
N LEU A 535 -19.18 10.00 -14.17
CA LEU A 535 -18.75 11.39 -13.99
C LEU A 535 -19.99 12.29 -14.08
N LEU A 536 -20.17 13.15 -13.08
CA LEU A 536 -21.28 14.08 -12.97
C LEU A 536 -20.77 15.51 -13.11
N VAL A 537 -21.46 16.30 -13.93
CA VAL A 537 -21.20 17.74 -14.10
C VAL A 537 -22.45 18.51 -13.70
N ARG A 538 -22.33 19.26 -12.60
CA ARG A 538 -23.40 20.11 -12.07
C ARG A 538 -23.40 21.47 -12.75
N LEU A 539 -24.57 21.83 -13.26
CA LEU A 539 -24.80 23.03 -14.08
C LEU A 539 -25.14 24.27 -13.24
N SER A 540 -25.35 24.14 -11.93
CA SER A 540 -25.63 25.27 -11.03
C SER A 540 -25.06 25.04 -9.63
N SER A 541 -24.65 26.11 -8.95
CA SER A 541 -24.19 26.08 -7.55
C SER A 541 -25.29 26.39 -6.52
N LYS A 542 -26.55 26.56 -6.97
CA LYS A 542 -27.69 26.89 -6.11
C LYS A 542 -28.16 25.67 -5.28
N LYS A 543 -29.11 25.89 -4.36
CA LYS A 543 -29.69 24.83 -3.50
C LYS A 543 -30.39 23.70 -4.30
N ILE A 544 -30.86 24.03 -5.49
CA ILE A 544 -31.38 23.11 -6.50
C ILE A 544 -30.37 23.14 -7.63
N ALA A 545 -29.74 22.01 -7.89
CA ALA A 545 -28.58 21.96 -8.76
C ALA A 545 -28.72 20.84 -9.82
N PRO A 546 -29.18 21.17 -11.03
CA PRO A 546 -29.23 20.20 -12.14
C PRO A 546 -27.82 19.74 -12.50
N TYR A 547 -27.71 18.50 -12.94
CA TYR A 547 -26.47 17.89 -13.39
C TYR A 547 -26.71 16.93 -14.55
N ILE A 548 -25.66 16.72 -15.33
CA ILE A 548 -25.58 15.65 -16.33
C ILE A 548 -24.59 14.58 -15.85
N MET A 549 -24.78 13.34 -16.26
CA MET A 549 -23.90 12.23 -15.89
C MET A 549 -23.59 11.34 -17.09
N LEU A 550 -22.34 10.89 -17.16
CA LEU A 550 -21.84 9.98 -18.19
C LEU A 550 -20.79 9.06 -17.59
N GLY A 551 -20.82 7.77 -17.89
CA GLY A 551 -19.72 6.88 -17.50
C GLY A 551 -19.96 5.40 -17.79
N PRO A 552 -18.94 4.57 -17.59
CA PRO A 552 -19.03 3.14 -17.83
C PRO A 552 -19.85 2.44 -16.73
N SER A 553 -20.46 1.33 -17.10
CA SER A 553 -21.08 0.38 -16.19
C SER A 553 -20.71 -1.05 -16.55
N PHE A 554 -20.52 -1.87 -15.51
CA PHE A 554 -20.26 -3.29 -15.60
C PHE A 554 -21.34 -4.04 -14.82
N SER A 555 -21.89 -5.10 -15.42
CA SER A 555 -22.94 -5.90 -14.80
C SER A 555 -22.51 -7.36 -14.77
N TYR A 556 -22.68 -8.01 -13.61
CA TYR A 556 -22.46 -9.44 -13.43
C TYR A 556 -23.76 -10.13 -13.03
N LEU A 557 -24.21 -11.10 -13.81
CA LEU A 557 -25.37 -11.94 -13.53
C LEU A 557 -25.03 -12.94 -12.42
N VAL A 558 -25.58 -12.70 -11.24
CA VAL A 558 -25.35 -13.52 -10.04
C VAL A 558 -26.22 -14.77 -10.09
N SER A 559 -27.48 -14.61 -10.50
CA SER A 559 -28.43 -15.71 -10.66
C SER A 559 -29.34 -15.46 -11.86
N GLN A 560 -29.69 -16.53 -12.54
CA GLN A 560 -30.72 -16.58 -13.58
C GLN A 560 -31.72 -17.65 -13.17
N ASP A 561 -33.00 -17.39 -13.37
CA ASP A 561 -34.06 -18.34 -13.05
C ASP A 561 -33.88 -19.66 -13.81
N SER A 562 -34.14 -20.79 -13.15
CA SER A 562 -33.89 -22.13 -13.71
C SER A 562 -34.59 -22.36 -15.05
N ARG A 563 -35.81 -21.84 -15.24
CA ARG A 563 -36.52 -21.95 -16.53
C ARG A 563 -35.87 -21.10 -17.60
N SER A 564 -35.44 -19.88 -17.24
CA SER A 564 -34.74 -19.00 -18.19
C SER A 564 -33.38 -19.58 -18.62
N VAL A 565 -32.64 -20.24 -17.71
CA VAL A 565 -31.36 -20.91 -18.03
C VAL A 565 -31.57 -22.07 -18.98
N GLU A 566 -32.62 -22.86 -18.79
CA GLU A 566 -32.93 -24.02 -19.65
C GLU A 566 -33.35 -23.58 -21.06
N LEU A 567 -34.12 -22.49 -21.17
CA LEU A 567 -34.60 -22.00 -22.46
C LEU A 567 -33.56 -21.16 -23.20
N LEU A 568 -32.91 -20.21 -22.51
CA LEU A 568 -31.96 -19.28 -23.11
C LEU A 568 -30.91 -18.82 -22.07
N PRO A 569 -29.83 -19.59 -21.89
CA PRO A 569 -28.72 -19.18 -21.03
C PRO A 569 -27.97 -18.01 -21.67
N ILE A 570 -27.55 -17.07 -20.84
CA ILE A 570 -26.85 -15.84 -21.26
C ILE A 570 -25.50 -15.70 -20.57
N LYS A 571 -24.61 -14.92 -21.18
CA LYS A 571 -23.32 -14.57 -20.58
C LYS A 571 -23.50 -13.86 -19.26
N LYS A 572 -22.61 -14.18 -18.31
CA LYS A 572 -22.64 -13.59 -16.97
C LYS A 572 -22.15 -12.16 -16.90
N SER A 573 -21.25 -11.73 -17.78
CA SER A 573 -20.58 -10.42 -17.67
C SER A 573 -20.93 -9.51 -18.84
N LEU A 574 -21.34 -8.28 -18.54
CA LEU A 574 -21.77 -7.29 -19.53
C LEU A 574 -21.10 -5.95 -19.30
N PHE A 575 -20.67 -5.31 -20.39
CA PHE A 575 -20.14 -3.95 -20.40
C PHE A 575 -21.11 -3.00 -21.11
N SER A 576 -21.36 -1.87 -20.47
CA SER A 576 -22.36 -0.88 -20.90
C SER A 576 -21.88 0.55 -20.64
N GLY A 577 -22.56 1.51 -21.24
CA GLY A 577 -22.37 2.94 -21.00
C GLY A 577 -23.64 3.57 -20.45
N ASN A 578 -23.49 4.41 -19.42
CA ASN A 578 -24.56 5.16 -18.81
C ASN A 578 -24.53 6.63 -19.26
N GLY A 579 -25.70 7.19 -19.51
CA GLY A 579 -25.91 8.62 -19.67
C GLY A 579 -27.21 9.04 -18.98
N GLY A 580 -27.20 10.20 -18.32
CA GLY A 580 -28.37 10.62 -17.56
C GLY A 580 -28.35 12.09 -17.17
N ILE A 581 -29.51 12.53 -16.67
CA ILE A 581 -29.73 13.88 -16.13
C ILE A 581 -30.38 13.76 -14.76
N GLY A 582 -29.98 14.60 -13.83
CA GLY A 582 -30.56 14.61 -12.49
C GLY A 582 -30.52 15.98 -11.85
N VAL A 583 -31.12 16.10 -10.67
CA VAL A 583 -31.17 17.35 -9.91
C VAL A 583 -30.82 17.08 -8.47
N ASP A 584 -29.80 17.76 -7.94
CA ASP A 584 -29.45 17.69 -6.52
C ASP A 584 -30.32 18.67 -5.72
N PHE A 585 -31.05 18.16 -4.73
CA PHE A 585 -31.81 18.93 -3.74
C PHE A 585 -31.18 18.78 -2.35
N GLY A 586 -30.75 19.89 -1.75
CA GLY A 586 -30.39 19.90 -0.33
C GLY A 586 -31.63 19.93 0.57
N LEU A 587 -31.83 18.89 1.40
CA LEU A 587 -32.98 18.76 2.31
C LEU A 587 -32.81 19.62 3.57
N GLY A 588 -32.88 20.95 3.42
CA GLY A 588 -32.88 21.89 4.54
C GLY A 588 -31.72 21.69 5.54
N ASN A 589 -32.03 21.76 6.84
CA ASN A 589 -31.05 21.62 7.93
C ASN A 589 -30.71 20.16 8.29
N SER A 590 -31.30 19.16 7.61
CA SER A 590 -31.09 17.73 7.92
C SER A 590 -29.69 17.21 7.58
N GLY A 591 -28.93 17.97 6.78
CA GLY A 591 -27.64 17.51 6.27
C GLY A 591 -27.75 16.34 5.27
N LEU A 592 -28.93 16.12 4.68
CA LEU A 592 -29.15 15.15 3.61
C LEU A 592 -29.32 15.85 2.25
N SER A 593 -29.01 15.12 1.18
CA SER A 593 -29.25 15.51 -0.20
C SER A 593 -30.05 14.42 -0.89
N LEU A 594 -31.11 14.82 -1.59
CA LEU A 594 -31.92 13.95 -2.43
C LEU A 594 -31.63 14.28 -3.89
N SER A 595 -31.43 13.26 -4.72
CA SER A 595 -31.15 13.46 -6.14
C SER A 595 -32.00 12.51 -6.98
N PRO A 596 -33.15 12.95 -7.53
CA PRO A 596 -33.82 12.23 -8.60
C PRO A 596 -33.02 12.32 -9.90
N GLU A 597 -32.96 11.22 -10.64
CA GLU A 597 -32.17 11.08 -11.86
C GLU A 597 -32.88 10.18 -12.87
N LEU A 598 -32.90 10.62 -14.13
CA LEU A 598 -33.26 9.79 -15.28
C LEU A 598 -31.98 9.29 -15.93
N LYS A 599 -31.86 7.97 -16.07
CA LYS A 599 -30.66 7.28 -16.55
C LYS A 599 -31.01 6.33 -17.69
N TYR A 600 -30.25 6.44 -18.78
CA TYR A 600 -30.25 5.50 -19.90
C TYR A 600 -28.92 4.73 -19.91
N THR A 601 -29.02 3.41 -19.97
CA THR A 601 -27.88 2.49 -20.05
C THR A 601 -27.92 1.79 -21.40
N ALA A 602 -26.86 1.95 -22.18
CA ALA A 602 -26.66 1.29 -23.47
C ALA A 602 -25.73 0.09 -23.32
N GLY A 603 -26.21 -1.11 -23.61
CA GLY A 603 -25.40 -2.33 -23.58
C GLY A 603 -24.54 -2.47 -24.82
N PHE A 604 -23.22 -2.53 -24.65
CA PHE A 604 -22.29 -2.69 -25.76
C PHE A 604 -21.93 -4.16 -26.00
N SER A 605 -21.90 -4.96 -24.94
CA SER A 605 -21.63 -6.39 -25.01
C SER A 605 -22.83 -7.21 -25.50
N ASP A 606 -22.54 -8.23 -26.31
CA ASP A 606 -23.51 -9.26 -26.66
C ASP A 606 -23.68 -10.24 -25.48
N THR A 607 -24.93 -10.37 -25.03
CA THR A 607 -25.36 -11.22 -23.91
C THR A 607 -25.58 -12.67 -24.33
N LYS A 608 -25.68 -12.95 -25.64
CA LYS A 608 -25.88 -14.31 -26.17
C LYS A 608 -24.73 -15.22 -25.74
N ASP A 609 -25.06 -16.42 -25.22
CA ASP A 609 -24.08 -17.47 -24.96
C ASP A 609 -23.79 -18.27 -26.26
N PRO A 610 -22.57 -18.22 -26.80
CA PRO A 610 -22.24 -18.96 -28.03
C PRO A 610 -22.24 -20.48 -27.85
N ALA A 611 -22.12 -20.99 -26.62
CA ALA A 611 -22.07 -22.43 -26.36
C ALA A 611 -23.46 -23.09 -26.26
N ALA A 612 -24.52 -22.28 -26.15
CA ALA A 612 -25.87 -22.78 -25.96
C ALA A 612 -26.50 -23.28 -27.28
N THR A 613 -27.16 -24.44 -27.23
CA THR A 613 -27.71 -25.12 -28.41
C THR A 613 -29.24 -25.13 -28.46
N THR A 614 -29.90 -24.37 -27.59
CA THR A 614 -31.37 -24.29 -27.55
C THR A 614 -31.92 -23.65 -28.83
N SER A 615 -33.14 -24.02 -29.23
CA SER A 615 -33.81 -23.43 -30.41
C SER A 615 -33.89 -21.90 -30.32
N TYR A 616 -34.14 -21.36 -29.13
CA TYR A 616 -34.12 -19.93 -28.83
C TYR A 616 -32.74 -19.30 -29.06
N ASN A 617 -31.66 -19.94 -28.59
CA ASN A 617 -30.31 -19.41 -28.79
C ASN A 617 -29.89 -19.48 -30.27
N LEU A 618 -30.33 -20.53 -30.98
CA LEU A 618 -30.09 -20.67 -32.41
C LEU A 618 -30.82 -19.59 -33.23
N ALA A 619 -31.99 -19.12 -32.80
CA ALA A 619 -32.73 -18.02 -33.45
C ALA A 619 -32.07 -16.64 -33.31
N LEU A 620 -31.15 -16.47 -32.36
CA LEU A 620 -30.47 -15.20 -32.11
C LEU A 620 -29.09 -15.17 -32.77
N SER A 621 -28.74 -14.11 -33.49
CA SER A 621 -27.36 -13.83 -33.90
C SER A 621 -26.62 -12.97 -32.87
N SER A 622 -27.34 -12.03 -32.25
CA SER A 622 -26.86 -11.26 -31.10
C SER A 622 -28.02 -10.87 -30.19
N LEU A 623 -27.73 -10.59 -28.92
CA LEU A 623 -28.69 -10.08 -27.96
C LEU A 623 -28.04 -9.00 -27.11
N LYS A 624 -28.45 -7.75 -27.30
CA LYS A 624 -28.04 -6.63 -26.43
C LYS A 624 -29.17 -6.22 -25.50
N LYS A 625 -28.81 -5.46 -24.47
CA LYS A 625 -29.74 -4.98 -23.46
C LYS A 625 -29.54 -3.48 -23.26
N ASN A 626 -30.63 -2.71 -23.34
CA ASN A 626 -30.66 -1.32 -22.94
C ASN A 626 -31.60 -1.17 -21.74
N THR A 627 -31.35 -0.18 -20.89
CA THR A 627 -32.20 0.08 -19.72
C THR A 627 -32.50 1.56 -19.61
N PHE A 628 -33.77 1.90 -19.42
CA PHE A 628 -34.20 3.22 -19.01
C PHE A 628 -34.67 3.16 -17.56
N SER A 629 -34.13 4.00 -16.68
CA SER A 629 -34.42 3.95 -15.24
C SER A 629 -34.59 5.34 -14.63
N PHE A 630 -35.47 5.43 -13.64
CA PHE A 630 -35.56 6.55 -12.72
C PHE A 630 -34.95 6.12 -11.38
N ASN A 631 -33.94 6.85 -10.93
CA ASN A 631 -33.21 6.55 -9.69
C ASN A 631 -33.36 7.70 -8.70
N LEU A 632 -33.53 7.36 -7.43
CA LEU A 632 -33.57 8.29 -6.33
C LEU A 632 -32.37 8.03 -5.42
N TYR A 633 -31.44 8.98 -5.40
CA TYR A 633 -30.27 8.92 -4.54
C TYR A 633 -30.51 9.72 -3.26
N LEU A 634 -30.21 9.12 -2.11
CA LEU A 634 -30.23 9.80 -0.82
C LEU A 634 -28.84 9.70 -0.20
N ARG A 635 -28.20 10.85 0.05
CA ARG A 635 -26.83 10.90 0.58
C ARG A 635 -26.67 11.93 1.69
N LYS A 636 -25.69 11.71 2.56
CA LYS A 636 -25.29 12.69 3.57
C LYS A 636 -24.48 13.82 2.92
N ARG A 637 -24.93 15.06 3.09
CA ARG A 637 -24.30 16.27 2.54
C ARG A 637 -22.94 16.55 3.17
#